data_AF-A0A950FG08-F1
#
_entry.id   AF-A0A950FG08-F1
#
_cell.length_a   1.000
_cell.length_b   1.000
_cell.length_c   1.000
_cell.angle_alpha   90.00
_cell.angle_beta   90.00
_cell.angle_gamma   90.00
#
_symmetry.space_group_name_H-M   'P 1'
#
loop_
_entity.id
_entity.type
_entity.pdbx_description
1 polymer ?
#
loop_
_entity_poly.entity_id
_entity_poly.type
_entity_poly.pdbx_seq_one_letter_code
_entity_poly.pdbx_strand_id
1 'polypeptide(L)' 'NPFYDEVNELSDLPSIFRDQIEHFFGHYKDLEPGKWVKLIGWIDRGKARALITQAISRFKSA' A
#
# COMPACT_ATOMS: atom_id res chain seq x y z
N ASN A 1 0.86 12.12 14.91
CA ASN A 1 0.94 13.41 14.18
C ASN A 1 -0.50 13.84 14.02
N PRO A 2 -0.92 14.98 14.60
CA PRO A 2 -2.33 15.36 14.70
C PRO A 2 -3.06 15.43 13.34
N PHE A 3 -2.33 15.59 12.24
CA PHE A 3 -2.91 15.58 10.88
C PHE A 3 -3.52 14.23 10.46
N TYR A 4 -3.33 13.15 11.23
CA TYR A 4 -3.82 11.81 10.88
C TYR A 4 -4.69 11.18 11.97
N ASP A 5 -5.05 11.91 13.02
CA ASP A 5 -5.79 11.35 14.16
C ASP A 5 -7.20 10.87 13.76
N GLU A 6 -7.79 11.47 12.72
CA GLU A 6 -9.10 11.11 12.18
C GLU A 6 -9.04 10.08 11.05
N VAL A 7 -7.85 9.72 10.57
CA VAL A 7 -7.67 8.77 9.46
C VAL A 7 -7.72 7.34 10.00
N ASN A 8 -8.85 6.68 9.78
CA ASN A 8 -9.13 5.34 10.29
C ASN A 8 -9.17 4.27 9.19
N GLU A 9 -9.47 4.67 7.97
CA GLU A 9 -9.49 3.85 6.77
C GLU A 9 -8.90 4.63 5.59
N LEU A 10 -8.48 3.92 4.54
CA LEU A 10 -7.94 4.52 3.33
C LEU A 10 -8.94 5.49 2.66
N SER A 11 -10.25 5.26 2.80
CA SER A 11 -11.30 6.14 2.29
C SER A 11 -11.35 7.51 2.95
N ASP A 12 -10.73 7.67 4.12
CA ASP A 12 -10.70 8.94 4.85
C ASP A 12 -9.66 9.91 4.27
N LEU A 13 -8.77 9.41 3.39
CA LEU A 13 -7.82 10.21 2.64
C LEU A 13 -8.44 10.73 1.33
N PRO A 14 -8.04 11.93 0.86
CA PRO A 14 -8.44 12.43 -0.46
C PRO A 14 -8.10 11.42 -1.56
N SER A 15 -9.01 11.22 -2.53
CA SER A 15 -8.83 10.22 -3.59
C SER A 15 -7.52 10.40 -4.37
N ILE A 16 -7.14 11.65 -4.66
CA ILE A 16 -5.92 12.02 -5.37
C ILE A 16 -4.65 11.45 -4.73
N PHE A 17 -4.65 11.26 -3.40
CA PHE A 17 -3.51 10.67 -2.71
C PHE A 17 -3.26 9.23 -3.16
N ARG A 18 -4.34 8.44 -3.33
CA ARG A 18 -4.25 7.08 -3.86
C ARG A 18 -3.82 7.08 -5.31
N ASP A 19 -4.41 7.95 -6.12
CA ASP A 19 -4.10 8.06 -7.55
C ASP A 19 -2.62 8.41 -7.78
N GLN A 20 -2.05 9.30 -6.96
CA GLN A 20 -0.63 9.64 -6.99
C GLN A 20 0.28 8.45 -6.63
N ILE A 21 -0.08 7.67 -5.62
CA ILE A 21 0.68 6.47 -5.24
C ILE A 21 0.59 5.40 -6.33
N GLU A 22 -0.59 5.15 -6.88
CA GLU A 22 -0.78 4.23 -8.01
C GLU A 22 0.06 4.66 -9.21
N HIS A 23 -0.04 5.92 -9.62
CA HIS A 23 0.75 6.46 -10.73
C HIS A 23 2.25 6.27 -10.51
N PHE A 24 2.76 6.60 -9.32
CA PHE A 24 4.16 6.40 -9.00
C PHE A 24 4.59 4.93 -9.16
N PHE A 25 3.90 4.00 -8.51
CA PHE A 25 4.29 2.58 -8.58
C PHE A 25 4.03 1.95 -9.95
N GLY A 26 3.08 2.47 -10.72
CA GLY A 26 2.82 2.06 -12.10
C GLY A 26 3.97 2.41 -13.04
N HIS A 27 4.65 3.54 -12.81
CA HIS A 27 5.60 4.11 -13.76
C HIS A 27 7.06 4.15 -13.31
N TYR A 28 7.37 4.04 -12.02
CA TYR A 28 8.74 4.29 -11.52
C TYR A 28 9.81 3.34 -12.10
N LYS A 29 9.39 2.23 -12.70
CA LYS A 29 10.25 1.21 -13.31
C LYS A 29 10.24 1.20 -14.84
N ASP A 30 9.58 2.16 -15.49
CA ASP A 30 9.36 2.13 -16.94
C ASP A 30 10.67 2.10 -17.76
N LEU A 31 11.76 2.62 -17.19
CA LEU A 31 13.09 2.64 -17.82
C LEU A 31 14.04 1.56 -17.29
N GLU A 32 13.56 0.60 -16.50
CA GLU A 32 14.33 -0.53 -16.01
C GLU A 32 14.05 -1.78 -16.87
N PRO A 33 14.96 -2.18 -17.79
CA PRO A 33 14.69 -3.28 -18.71
C PRO A 33 14.32 -4.58 -18.00
N GLY A 34 13.22 -5.19 -18.44
CA GLY A 34 12.72 -6.46 -17.89
C GLY A 34 11.96 -6.32 -16.56
N LYS A 35 11.79 -5.10 -16.02
CA LYS A 35 10.99 -4.86 -14.83
C LYS A 35 9.66 -4.18 -15.19
N TRP A 36 8.63 -4.57 -14.46
CA TRP A 36 7.28 -4.03 -14.60
C TRP A 36 6.54 -4.20 -13.27
N VAL A 37 5.42 -3.50 -13.13
CA VAL A 37 4.54 -3.61 -11.97
C VAL A 37 3.12 -3.86 -12.44
N LYS A 38 2.42 -4.77 -11.77
CA LYS A 38 0.97 -4.91 -11.88
C LYS A 38 0.31 -4.33 -10.63
N LEU A 39 -0.51 -3.30 -10.80
CA LEU A 39 -1.40 -2.85 -9.74
C LEU A 39 -2.64 -3.76 -9.72
N ILE A 40 -2.94 -4.32 -8.55
CA ILE A 40 -4.14 -5.15 -8.34
C ILE A 40 -5.28 -4.34 -7.70
N GLY A 41 -4.93 -3.28 -6.98
CA GLY A 41 -5.85 -2.37 -6.31
C GLY A 41 -5.53 -2.20 -4.83
N TRP A 42 -6.33 -1.36 -4.18
CA TRP A 42 -6.26 -1.12 -2.75
C TRP A 42 -7.08 -2.13 -1.94
N ILE A 43 -6.69 -2.33 -0.69
CA ILE A 43 -7.37 -3.18 0.28
C ILE A 43 -7.58 -2.40 1.58
N ASP A 44 -8.56 -2.84 2.38
CA ASP A 44 -8.90 -2.19 3.65
C ASP A 44 -7.84 -2.38 4.76
N ARG A 45 -7.97 -1.59 5.83
CA ARG A 45 -7.09 -1.64 7.00
C ARG A 45 -7.03 -3.02 7.66
N GLY A 46 -8.13 -3.78 7.63
CA GLY A 46 -8.25 -5.09 8.27
C GLY A 46 -7.34 -6.10 7.57
N LYS A 47 -7.40 -6.13 6.24
CA LYS A 47 -6.51 -6.96 5.42
C LYS A 47 -5.06 -6.52 5.56
N ALA A 48 -4.78 -5.21 5.61
CA ALA A 48 -3.44 -4.68 5.84
C ALA A 48 -2.86 -5.17 7.18
N ARG A 49 -3.63 -5.06 8.28
CA ARG A 49 -3.24 -5.57 9.62
C ARG A 49 -2.99 -7.08 9.60
N ALA A 50 -3.84 -7.84 8.93
CA ALA A 50 -3.66 -9.28 8.81
C ALA A 50 -2.34 -9.65 8.12
N LEU A 51 -1.97 -8.94 7.04
CA LEU A 51 -0.70 -9.16 6.33
C LEU A 51 0.52 -8.84 7.20
N ILE A 52 0.45 -7.79 8.02
CA ILE A 52 1.50 -7.44 9.00
C ILE A 52 1.69 -8.58 10.01
N THR A 53 0.60 -9.04 10.64
CA THR A 53 0.66 -10.14 11.62
C THR A 53 1.20 -11.42 10.99
N GLN A 54 0.79 -11.75 9.76
CA GLN A 54 1.31 -12.90 9.04
C GLN A 54 2.82 -12.77 8.75
N ALA A 55 3.29 -11.58 8.38
CA ALA A 55 4.72 -11.34 8.16
C ALA A 55 5.54 -11.54 9.45
N ILE A 56 5.04 -11.03 10.59
CA ILE A 56 5.65 -11.23 11.91
C ILE A 56 5.69 -12.73 12.26
N SER A 57 4.60 -13.46 12.03
CA SER A 57 4.56 -14.90 12.29
C SER A 57 5.55 -15.67 11.44
N ARG A 58 5.65 -15.35 10.14
CA ARG A 58 6.63 -15.97 9.23
C ARG A 58 8.06 -15.72 9.68
N PHE A 59 8.37 -14.48 10.10
CA PHE A 59 9.69 -14.14 10.62
C PHE A 59 10.04 -14.93 11.89
N LYS A 60 9.10 -15.09 12.82
CA LYS A 60 9.31 -15.86 14.06
C LYS A 60 9.43 -17.38 13.86
N SER A 61 8.90 -17.88 12.75
CA SER A 61 8.90 -19.32 12.44
C SER A 61 10.04 -19.71 11.49
N ALA A 62 10.87 -18.74 11.10
CA ALA A 62 12.11 -18.93 10.34
C ALA A 62 13.29 -19.04 11.30
#